data_AF-A0A2Z4XZT2-F1
#
_entry.id   AF-A0A2Z4XZT2-F1
#
_cell.length_a   1.000
_cell.length_b   1.000
_cell.length_c   1.000
_cell.angle_alpha   90.00
_cell.angle_beta   90.00
_cell.angle_gamma   90.00
#
_symmetry.space_group_name_H-M   'P 1'
#
loop_
_entity.id
_entity.type
_entity.pdbx_description
1 polymer ?
#
loop_
_entity_poly.entity_id
_entity_poly.type
_entity_poly.pdbx_seq_one_letter_code
_entity_poly.pdbx_strand_id
1 'polypeptide(L)'
;MLLKLSAKLSLRLDKFFLSKKHKNNVKIEIISLLDQACDSLEQILKFEGYPEKMAIIIEDCYIQAKESYRKADSLIRVNMGSKYSQELNVVYRELNFINRLVSQTKNMNLDPSYIQESTSDWVGGIHDFINAKDNYVTDYLTKQ
;
A
#
# COMPACT_ATOMS: atom_id res chain seq x y z
N MET A 1 10.56 55.25 -11.88
CA MET A 1 10.68 53.95 -12.56
C MET A 1 10.26 52.87 -11.55
N LEU A 2 8.99 52.46 -11.60
CA LEU A 2 8.39 51.51 -10.66
C LEU A 2 8.70 50.08 -11.12
N LEU A 3 9.53 49.36 -10.37
CA LEU A 3 9.76 47.93 -10.56
C LEU A 3 8.47 47.16 -10.18
N LYS A 4 7.76 46.67 -11.20
CA LYS A 4 6.66 45.71 -11.06
C LYS A 4 7.21 44.38 -10.54
N LEU A 5 7.13 44.16 -9.24
CA LEU A 5 7.21 42.81 -8.67
C LEU A 5 5.84 42.15 -8.82
N SER A 6 5.66 41.34 -9.85
CA SER A 6 4.52 40.42 -9.93
C SER A 6 4.74 39.29 -8.93
N ALA A 7 4.41 39.55 -7.66
CA ALA A 7 4.40 38.57 -6.61
C ALA A 7 3.22 37.59 -6.80
N LYS A 8 3.39 36.61 -7.72
CA LYS A 8 2.74 35.30 -7.57
C LYS A 8 3.48 34.50 -6.49
N LEU A 9 3.57 35.07 -5.29
CA LEU A 9 3.89 34.36 -4.06
C LEU A 9 2.58 33.73 -3.57
N SER A 10 2.06 32.76 -4.32
CA SER A 10 1.20 31.73 -3.73
C SER A 10 2.15 30.83 -2.94
N LEU A 11 2.53 31.36 -1.79
CA LEU A 11 3.38 30.75 -0.80
C LEU A 11 2.66 29.50 -0.31
N ARG A 12 3.27 28.35 -0.59
CA ARG A 12 3.00 27.01 -0.05
C ARG A 12 3.19 26.94 1.49
N LEU A 13 2.79 27.98 2.21
CA LEU A 13 2.95 28.15 3.66
C LEU A 13 2.02 27.26 4.47
N ASP A 14 0.95 26.79 3.85
CA ASP A 14 -0.03 25.84 4.35
C ASP A 14 0.59 24.46 4.66
N LYS A 15 1.75 24.12 4.09
CA LYS A 15 2.52 22.92 4.48
C LYS A 15 3.40 23.11 5.72
N PHE A 16 3.73 24.34 6.10
CA PHE A 16 4.72 24.61 7.17
C PHE A 16 4.14 24.63 8.58
N PHE A 17 2.81 24.70 8.74
CA PHE A 17 2.17 24.80 10.06
C PHE A 17 1.06 23.76 10.28
N LEU A 18 1.23 22.53 9.79
CA LEU A 18 0.38 21.44 10.28
C LEU A 18 0.66 21.23 11.76
N SER A 19 -0.35 21.47 12.60
CA SER A 19 -0.25 21.25 14.04
C SER A 19 0.20 19.82 14.34
N LYS A 20 0.87 19.60 15.47
CA LYS A 20 1.26 18.25 15.92
C LYS A 20 0.06 17.29 15.93
N LYS A 21 -1.11 17.79 16.35
CA LYS A 21 -2.38 17.05 16.33
C LYS A 21 -2.77 16.61 14.91
N HIS A 22 -2.70 17.51 13.93
CA HIS A 22 -3.01 17.16 12.55
C HIS A 22 -2.05 16.10 12.00
N LYS A 23 -0.74 16.25 12.22
CA LYS A 23 0.25 15.25 11.77
C LYS A 23 -0.01 13.87 12.38
N ASN A 24 -0.38 13.81 13.66
CA ASN A 24 -0.73 12.55 14.31
C ASN A 24 -1.99 11.93 13.73
N ASN A 25 -3.03 12.72 13.46
CA ASN A 25 -4.25 12.22 12.82
C ASN A 25 -3.95 11.64 11.42
N VAL A 26 -3.14 12.34 10.62
CA VAL A 26 -2.73 11.85 9.29
C VAL A 26 -1.94 10.54 9.40
N LYS A 27 -1.04 10.41 10.39
CA LYS A 27 -0.32 9.15 10.63
C LYS A 27 -1.27 8.00 10.95
N ILE A 28 -2.25 8.21 11.83
CA ILE A 28 -3.26 7.20 12.17
C ILE A 28 -4.04 6.79 10.92
N GLU A 29 -4.44 7.75 10.08
CA GLU A 29 -5.15 7.47 8.84
C GLU A 29 -4.29 6.69 7.83
N ILE A 30 -3.01 7.03 7.68
CA ILE A 30 -2.07 6.27 6.85
C ILE A 30 -1.94 4.84 7.35
N ILE A 31 -1.73 4.64 8.66
CA ILE A 31 -1.61 3.31 9.26
C ILE A 31 -2.90 2.52 9.00
N SER A 32 -4.06 3.10 9.26
CA SER A 32 -5.36 2.45 9.02
C SER A 32 -5.56 2.03 7.56
N LEU A 33 -5.11 2.84 6.58
CA LEU A 33 -5.18 2.47 5.17
C LEU A 33 -4.20 1.34 4.80
N LEU A 34 -3.01 1.33 5.39
CA LEU A 34 -2.06 0.24 5.18
C LEU A 34 -2.54 -1.06 5.84
N ASP A 35 -3.19 -0.97 7.01
CA ASP A 35 -3.83 -2.10 7.68
C ASP A 35 -4.99 -2.64 6.84
N GLN A 36 -5.86 -1.76 6.30
CA GLN A 36 -6.92 -2.17 5.37
C GLN A 36 -6.37 -2.89 4.14
N ALA A 37 -5.21 -2.48 3.62
CA ALA A 37 -4.58 -3.18 2.51
C ALA A 37 -4.13 -4.60 2.89
N CYS A 38 -3.64 -4.77 4.12
CA CYS A 38 -3.26 -6.08 4.65
C CYS A 38 -4.49 -6.94 4.90
N ASP A 39 -5.53 -6.41 5.55
CA ASP A 39 -6.79 -7.11 5.80
C ASP A 39 -7.43 -7.62 4.49
N SER A 40 -7.37 -6.82 3.42
CA SER A 40 -7.83 -7.24 2.09
C SER A 40 -7.06 -8.45 1.58
N LEU A 41 -5.74 -8.52 1.75
CA LEU A 41 -4.92 -9.63 1.28
C LEU A 41 -4.96 -10.85 2.21
N GLU A 42 -5.03 -10.65 3.53
CA GLU A 42 -5.16 -11.72 4.52
C GLU A 42 -6.45 -12.53 4.37
N GLN A 43 -7.50 -11.94 3.76
CA GLN A 43 -8.71 -12.70 3.40
C GLN A 43 -8.39 -13.92 2.51
N ILE A 44 -7.33 -13.83 1.68
CA ILE A 44 -6.87 -14.93 0.84
C ILE A 44 -6.37 -16.10 1.71
N LEU A 45 -5.63 -15.80 2.79
CA LEU A 45 -5.04 -16.80 3.69
C LEU A 45 -6.09 -17.65 4.43
N LYS A 46 -7.32 -17.14 4.60
CA LYS A 46 -8.44 -17.92 5.15
C LYS A 46 -8.78 -19.16 4.32
N PHE A 47 -8.30 -19.22 3.09
CA PHE A 47 -8.52 -20.31 2.15
C PHE A 47 -7.22 -21.03 1.76
N GLU A 48 -6.15 -20.95 2.55
CA GLU A 48 -4.86 -21.60 2.27
C GLU A 48 -4.99 -23.11 1.95
N GLY A 49 -5.91 -23.82 2.61
CA GLY A 49 -6.22 -25.23 2.32
C GLY A 49 -7.15 -25.47 1.14
N TYR A 50 -7.57 -24.42 0.42
CA TYR A 50 -8.52 -24.44 -0.70
C TYR A 50 -8.02 -23.53 -1.85
N PRO A 51 -7.00 -23.96 -2.60
CA PRO A 51 -6.35 -23.14 -3.62
C PRO A 51 -7.30 -22.54 -4.67
N GLU A 52 -8.34 -23.26 -5.07
CA GLU A 52 -9.32 -22.79 -6.04
C GLU A 52 -10.14 -21.61 -5.51
N LYS A 53 -10.43 -21.61 -4.19
CA LYS A 53 -11.13 -20.48 -3.55
C LYS A 53 -10.22 -19.26 -3.48
N MET A 54 -8.94 -19.45 -3.17
CA MET A 54 -7.94 -18.37 -3.21
C MET A 54 -7.87 -17.75 -4.62
N ALA A 55 -7.83 -18.60 -5.66
CA ALA A 55 -7.76 -18.16 -7.05
C ALA A 55 -8.94 -17.29 -7.48
N ILE A 56 -10.14 -17.56 -6.95
CA ILE A 56 -11.35 -16.78 -7.23
C ILE A 56 -11.30 -15.38 -6.59
N ILE A 57 -10.76 -15.26 -5.38
CA ILE A 57 -10.83 -14.00 -4.61
C ILE A 57 -9.57 -13.13 -4.72
N ILE A 58 -8.45 -13.69 -5.18
CA ILE A 58 -7.14 -13.02 -5.18
C ILE A 58 -7.16 -11.69 -5.94
N GLU A 59 -7.90 -11.61 -7.05
CA GLU A 59 -8.02 -10.38 -7.83
C GLU A 59 -8.74 -9.27 -7.04
N ASP A 60 -9.91 -9.57 -6.50
CA ASP A 60 -10.72 -8.60 -5.77
C ASP A 60 -9.99 -8.08 -4.53
N CYS A 61 -9.37 -9.01 -3.78
CA CYS A 61 -8.52 -8.70 -2.64
C CYS A 61 -7.35 -7.77 -3.04
N TYR A 62 -6.66 -8.08 -4.14
CA TYR A 62 -5.57 -7.25 -4.64
C TYR A 62 -6.03 -5.85 -5.09
N ILE A 63 -7.17 -5.74 -5.76
CA ILE A 63 -7.73 -4.44 -6.20
C ILE A 63 -8.00 -3.55 -4.98
N GLN A 64 -8.63 -4.10 -3.94
CA GLN A 64 -8.90 -3.38 -2.70
C GLN A 64 -7.60 -2.95 -2.01
N ALA A 65 -6.65 -3.86 -1.86
CA ALA A 65 -5.37 -3.58 -1.23
C ALA A 65 -4.58 -2.48 -1.95
N LYS A 66 -4.59 -2.52 -3.29
CA LYS A 66 -3.95 -1.51 -4.13
C LYS A 66 -4.59 -0.14 -3.97
N GLU A 67 -5.91 -0.06 -3.88
CA GLU A 67 -6.60 1.21 -3.70
C GLU A 67 -6.28 1.84 -2.33
N SER A 68 -6.31 1.04 -1.27
CA SER A 68 -5.93 1.48 0.08
C SER A 68 -4.47 1.94 0.15
N TYR A 69 -3.55 1.18 -0.47
CA TYR A 69 -2.14 1.57 -0.63
C TYR A 69 -1.99 2.92 -1.34
N ARG A 70 -2.69 3.14 -2.46
CA ARG A 70 -2.59 4.40 -3.23
C ARG A 70 -3.07 5.60 -2.43
N LYS A 71 -4.13 5.44 -1.62
CA LYS A 71 -4.61 6.49 -0.71
C LYS A 71 -3.57 6.83 0.35
N ALA A 72 -2.96 5.81 0.98
CA ALA A 72 -1.91 5.99 1.97
C ALA A 72 -0.70 6.75 1.38
N ASP A 73 -0.21 6.30 0.23
CA ASP A 73 0.92 6.92 -0.48
C ASP A 73 0.62 8.38 -0.90
N SER A 74 -0.62 8.66 -1.32
CA SER A 74 -1.07 10.04 -1.58
C SER A 74 -1.01 10.93 -0.33
N LEU A 75 -1.54 10.45 0.81
CA LEU A 75 -1.50 11.18 2.07
C LEU A 75 -0.05 11.44 2.53
N ILE A 76 0.83 10.45 2.39
CA ILE A 76 2.25 10.59 2.72
C ILE A 76 2.90 11.67 1.86
N ARG A 77 2.73 11.62 0.53
CA ARG A 77 3.31 12.62 -0.39
C ARG A 77 2.84 14.04 -0.08
N VAL A 78 1.55 14.20 0.24
CA VAL A 78 0.97 15.52 0.51
C VAL A 78 1.47 16.08 1.84
N ASN A 79 1.48 15.27 2.90
CA ASN A 79 1.58 15.72 4.29
C ASN A 79 2.93 15.45 4.97
N MET A 80 3.63 14.38 4.59
CA MET A 80 4.87 13.93 5.24
C MET A 80 6.11 14.19 4.39
N GLY A 81 5.94 14.25 3.06
CA GLY A 81 6.99 14.57 2.11
C GLY A 81 7.42 13.37 1.26
N SER A 82 8.18 13.65 0.20
CA SER A 82 8.56 12.64 -0.80
C SER A 82 9.47 11.55 -0.25
N LYS A 83 10.32 11.85 0.73
CA LYS A 83 11.22 10.86 1.37
C LYS A 83 10.45 9.67 1.95
N TYR A 84 9.41 9.94 2.73
CA TYR A 84 8.58 8.89 3.33
C TYR A 84 7.83 8.06 2.28
N SER A 85 7.37 8.69 1.19
CA SER A 85 6.75 7.97 0.06
C SER A 85 7.77 7.09 -0.69
N GLN A 86 9.03 7.54 -0.79
CA GLN A 86 10.11 6.72 -1.36
C GLN A 86 10.46 5.52 -0.47
N GLU A 87 10.40 5.67 0.85
CA GLU A 87 10.63 4.58 1.81
C GLU A 87 9.49 3.54 1.76
N LEU A 88 8.25 3.97 1.46
CA LEU A 88 7.11 3.08 1.25
C LEU A 88 7.25 2.19 -0.01
N ASN A 89 8.22 2.44 -0.90
CA ASN A 89 8.43 1.63 -2.10
C ASN A 89 8.70 0.14 -1.80
N VAL A 90 9.19 -0.22 -0.62
CA VAL A 90 9.34 -1.64 -0.25
C VAL A 90 7.97 -2.32 -0.22
N VAL A 91 6.99 -1.71 0.43
CA VAL A 91 5.59 -2.18 0.45
C VAL A 91 5.01 -2.24 -0.98
N TYR A 92 5.33 -1.26 -1.82
CA TYR A 92 4.90 -1.27 -3.23
C TYR A 92 5.48 -2.44 -4.03
N ARG A 93 6.73 -2.83 -3.76
CA ARG A 93 7.37 -3.95 -4.46
C ARG A 93 6.67 -5.26 -4.15
N GLU A 94 6.36 -5.52 -2.88
CA GLU A 94 5.63 -6.72 -2.47
C GLU A 94 4.20 -6.73 -3.05
N LEU A 95 3.52 -5.58 -3.05
CA LEU A 95 2.21 -5.47 -3.70
C LEU A 95 2.28 -5.75 -5.21
N ASN A 96 3.34 -5.31 -5.89
CA ASN A 96 3.57 -5.59 -7.30
C ASN A 96 3.91 -7.07 -7.56
N PHE A 97 4.55 -7.75 -6.61
CA PHE A 97 4.76 -9.19 -6.71
C PHE A 97 3.41 -9.91 -6.71
N ILE A 98 2.50 -9.57 -5.79
CA ILE A 98 1.12 -10.09 -5.75
C ILE A 98 0.36 -9.80 -7.06
N ASN A 99 0.54 -8.63 -7.67
CA ASN A 99 -0.05 -8.33 -8.99
C ASN A 99 0.37 -9.31 -10.10
N ARG A 100 1.62 -9.79 -10.05
CA ARG A 100 2.13 -10.78 -11.02
C ARG A 100 1.44 -12.12 -10.80
N LEU A 101 1.28 -12.51 -9.54
CA LEU A 101 0.55 -13.72 -9.15
C LEU A 101 -0.91 -13.68 -9.63
N VAL A 102 -1.62 -12.56 -9.40
CA VAL A 102 -2.99 -12.33 -9.93
C VAL A 102 -3.04 -12.50 -11.46
N SER A 103 -2.05 -11.93 -12.16
CA SER A 103 -1.98 -12.00 -13.62
C SER A 103 -1.73 -13.42 -14.12
N GLN A 104 -0.91 -14.20 -13.41
CA GLN A 104 -0.70 -15.62 -13.71
C GLN A 104 -1.99 -16.41 -13.55
N THR A 105 -2.71 -16.27 -12.42
CA THR A 105 -3.98 -16.97 -12.17
C THR A 105 -5.00 -16.75 -13.28
N LYS A 106 -5.13 -15.52 -13.77
CA LYS A 106 -6.03 -15.17 -14.88
C LYS A 106 -5.68 -15.86 -16.20
N ASN A 107 -4.39 -15.92 -16.52
CA ASN A 107 -3.93 -16.45 -17.80
C ASN A 107 -4.04 -17.97 -17.88
N MET A 108 -4.27 -18.65 -16.76
CA MET A 108 -4.24 -20.12 -16.68
C MET A 108 -5.62 -20.76 -16.53
N ASN A 109 -6.71 -19.99 -16.74
CA ASN A 109 -8.09 -20.49 -16.75
C ASN A 109 -8.46 -21.38 -15.55
N LEU A 110 -7.85 -21.11 -14.39
CA LEU A 110 -8.02 -21.91 -13.18
C LEU A 110 -7.59 -23.39 -13.30
N ASP A 111 -6.52 -23.68 -14.04
CA ASP A 111 -5.89 -25.01 -14.03
C ASP A 111 -5.55 -25.41 -12.57
N PRO A 112 -6.14 -26.50 -12.04
CA PRO A 112 -5.95 -26.89 -10.65
C PRO A 112 -4.49 -27.22 -10.29
N SER A 113 -3.74 -27.82 -11.23
CA SER A 113 -2.34 -28.20 -10.99
C SER A 113 -1.46 -26.97 -10.78
N TYR A 114 -1.64 -25.96 -11.62
CA TYR A 114 -0.90 -24.71 -11.53
C TYR A 114 -1.34 -23.86 -10.32
N ILE A 115 -2.63 -23.81 -10.03
CA ILE A 115 -3.16 -23.14 -8.83
C ILE A 115 -2.49 -23.75 -7.57
N GLN A 116 -2.42 -25.07 -7.50
CA GLN A 116 -1.83 -25.76 -6.36
C GLN A 116 -0.33 -25.49 -6.24
N GLU A 117 0.41 -25.47 -7.36
CA GLU A 117 1.83 -25.10 -7.39
C GLU A 117 2.06 -23.63 -6.96
N SER A 118 1.16 -22.72 -7.34
CA SER A 118 1.28 -21.28 -7.06
C SER A 118 0.81 -20.87 -5.66
N THR A 119 0.11 -21.76 -4.94
CA THR A 119 -0.49 -21.43 -3.63
C THR A 119 0.57 -20.98 -2.62
N SER A 120 1.71 -21.67 -2.60
CA SER A 120 2.82 -21.31 -1.70
C SER A 120 3.37 -19.90 -2.00
N ASP A 121 3.48 -19.52 -3.27
CA ASP A 121 3.94 -18.19 -3.67
C ASP A 121 2.95 -17.11 -3.26
N TRP A 122 1.65 -17.41 -3.31
CA TRP A 122 0.61 -16.47 -2.86
C TRP A 122 0.70 -16.23 -1.35
N VAL A 123 0.79 -17.31 -0.56
CA VAL A 123 0.93 -17.21 0.90
C VAL A 123 2.20 -16.45 1.28
N GLY A 124 3.34 -16.81 0.66
CA GLY A 124 4.62 -16.13 0.90
C GLY A 124 4.55 -14.63 0.56
N GLY A 125 4.05 -14.28 -0.63
CA GLY A 125 3.94 -12.89 -1.06
C GLY A 125 3.02 -12.03 -0.16
N ILE A 126 1.95 -12.61 0.39
CA ILE A 126 1.07 -11.90 1.33
C ILE A 126 1.81 -11.64 2.66
N HIS A 127 2.51 -12.63 3.20
CA HIS A 127 3.30 -12.45 4.42
C HIS A 127 4.42 -11.42 4.23
N ASP A 128 5.12 -11.45 3.11
CA ASP A 128 6.17 -10.47 2.78
C ASP A 128 5.61 -9.05 2.70
N PHE A 129 4.42 -8.88 2.12
CA PHE A 129 3.71 -7.60 2.10
C PHE A 129 3.37 -7.10 3.51
N ILE A 130 2.81 -7.96 4.37
CA ILE A 130 2.45 -7.62 5.76
C ILE A 130 3.70 -7.21 6.54
N ASN A 131 4.79 -7.97 6.42
CA ASN A 131 6.08 -7.69 7.06
C ASN A 131 6.67 -6.35 6.58
N ALA A 132 6.66 -6.10 5.27
CA ALA A 132 7.12 -4.84 4.70
C ALA A 132 6.31 -3.65 5.27
N LYS A 133 4.99 -3.81 5.41
CA LYS A 133 4.11 -2.81 6.02
C LYS A 133 4.47 -2.58 7.49
N ASP A 134 4.63 -3.62 8.31
CA ASP A 134 4.95 -3.48 9.74
C ASP A 134 6.28 -2.77 9.96
N ASN A 135 7.29 -3.14 9.17
CA ASN A 135 8.59 -2.50 9.20
C ASN A 135 8.46 -1.01 8.83
N TYR A 136 7.69 -0.67 7.79
CA TYR A 136 7.49 0.72 7.41
C TYR A 136 6.81 1.55 8.52
N VAL A 137 5.73 1.01 9.12
CA VAL A 137 5.00 1.69 10.22
C VAL A 137 5.92 1.92 11.42
N THR A 138 6.70 0.90 11.79
CA THR A 138 7.64 0.95 12.92
C THR A 138 8.80 1.91 12.66
N ASP A 139 9.39 1.87 11.47
CA ASP A 139 10.61 2.62 11.18
C ASP A 139 10.37 4.10 10.87
N TYR A 140 9.25 4.43 10.26
CA TYR A 140 9.06 5.76 9.65
C TYR A 140 7.83 6.51 10.15
N LEU A 141 6.75 5.81 10.49
CA LEU A 141 5.52 6.47 10.93
C LEU A 141 5.47 6.70 12.45
N THR A 142 6.02 5.78 13.23
CA THR A 142 5.95 5.82 14.71
C THR A 142 7.14 6.48 15.39
N LYS A 143 8.32 6.58 14.75
CA LYS A 143 9.46 7.34 15.28
C LYS A 143 9.15 8.85 15.27
N GLN A 144 8.68 9.40 16.40
CA GLN A 144 8.65 10.84 16.72
C GLN A 144 8.26 11.12 18.17
#